data_AF-A0A524FXL3-F1
#
_entry.id   AF-A0A524FXL3-F1
#
_cell.length_a   1.000
_cell.length_b   1.000
_cell.length_c   1.000
_cell.angle_alpha   90.00
_cell.angle_beta   90.00
_cell.angle_gamma   90.00
#
_symmetry.space_group_name_H-M   'P 1'
#
loop_
_entity.id
_entity.type
_entity.pdbx_description
1 polymer ?
#
loop_
_entity_poly.entity_id
_entity_poly.type
_entity_poly.pdbx_seq_one_letter_code
_entity_poly.pdbx_strand_id
1 'polypeptide(L)'
;MAIDTSIVINGLFSLLFVVFSVIIGLKIALKYREHKQRTLILVGITWITMSKPWWGSSVSFLVYLFNGVGISIVLYILINFSFISLVIIVWLIALNDLTKIRKFKAIISIFIIYAIIFEALILYFLFMDISVLGELTDPVNIDLGIFLIAYLLIDLFIFIISGFHFAFKSLKSEKPEIKLKGKFLVL
;
A
#
# COMPACT_ATOMS: atom_id res chain seq x y z
N MET A 1 23.12 22.73 -12.33
CA MET A 1 23.32 21.30 -12.64
C MET A 1 22.18 20.87 -13.54
N ALA A 2 22.46 20.16 -14.63
CA ALA A 2 21.39 19.50 -15.37
C ALA A 2 20.80 18.41 -14.45
N ILE A 3 19.48 18.39 -14.33
CA ILE A 3 18.79 17.33 -13.57
C ILE A 3 18.89 16.06 -14.41
N ASP A 4 19.28 14.94 -13.79
CA ASP A 4 19.27 13.66 -14.48
C ASP A 4 17.83 13.31 -14.91
N THR A 5 17.68 12.96 -16.18
CA THR A 5 16.41 12.53 -16.78
C THR A 5 15.80 11.35 -16.00
N SER A 6 16.63 10.45 -15.46
CA SER A 6 16.17 9.30 -14.66
C SER A 6 15.37 9.74 -13.42
N ILE A 7 15.88 10.75 -12.71
CA ILE A 7 15.25 11.34 -11.52
C ILE A 7 13.90 11.96 -11.88
N VAL A 8 13.85 12.73 -12.97
CA VAL A 8 12.61 13.39 -13.43
C VAL A 8 11.55 12.35 -13.77
N ILE A 9 11.91 11.32 -14.53
CA ILE A 9 10.98 10.26 -14.94
C ILE A 9 10.46 9.52 -13.70
N ASN A 10 11.35 9.00 -12.85
CA ASN A 10 10.94 8.20 -11.69
C ASN A 10 10.07 9.02 -10.71
N GLY A 11 10.49 10.24 -10.41
CA GLY A 11 9.76 11.14 -9.53
C GLY A 11 8.39 11.53 -10.08
N LEU A 12 8.31 11.88 -11.36
CA LEU A 12 7.05 12.27 -12.01
C LEU A 12 6.06 11.11 -12.09
N PHE A 13 6.49 9.92 -12.52
CA PHE A 13 5.60 8.76 -12.62
C PHE A 13 5.12 8.29 -11.25
N SER A 14 6.00 8.32 -10.23
CA SER A 14 5.60 8.04 -8.84
C SER A 14 4.56 9.03 -8.35
N LEU A 15 4.78 10.33 -8.57
CA LEU A 15 3.86 11.38 -8.17
C LEU A 15 2.51 11.23 -8.86
N LEU A 16 2.49 11.01 -10.18
CA LEU A 16 1.25 10.78 -10.92
C LEU A 16 0.50 9.56 -10.39
N PHE A 17 1.21 8.46 -10.13
CA PHE A 17 0.60 7.25 -9.59
C PHE A 17 -0.03 7.48 -8.20
N VAL A 18 0.66 8.18 -7.30
CA VAL A 18 0.15 8.54 -5.97
C VAL A 18 -1.08 9.45 -6.11
N VAL A 19 -1.02 10.49 -6.94
CA VAL A 19 -2.14 11.42 -7.16
C VAL A 19 -3.36 10.68 -7.71
N PHE A 20 -3.20 9.82 -8.72
CA PHE A 20 -4.30 9.03 -9.26
C PHE A 20 -4.87 8.07 -8.22
N SER A 21 -4.01 7.42 -7.42
CA SER A 21 -4.43 6.52 -6.35
C SER A 21 -5.23 7.26 -5.28
N VAL A 22 -4.80 8.45 -4.87
CA VAL A 22 -5.54 9.30 -3.94
C VAL A 22 -6.90 9.69 -4.52
N ILE A 23 -6.95 10.17 -5.77
CA ILE A 23 -8.20 10.57 -6.42
C ILE A 23 -9.19 9.40 -6.52
N ILE A 24 -8.73 8.23 -6.98
CA ILE A 24 -9.57 7.04 -7.12
C ILE A 24 -10.05 6.55 -5.75
N GLY A 25 -9.15 6.42 -4.78
CA GLY A 25 -9.48 5.95 -3.44
C GLY A 25 -10.47 6.88 -2.72
N LEU A 26 -10.29 8.21 -2.86
CA LEU A 26 -11.24 9.19 -2.34
C LEU A 26 -12.60 9.09 -3.03
N LYS A 27 -12.65 8.93 -4.37
CA LYS A 27 -13.91 8.72 -5.10
C LYS A 27 -14.64 7.46 -4.61
N ILE A 28 -13.93 6.36 -4.37
CA ILE A 28 -14.52 5.13 -3.82
C ILE A 28 -15.05 5.39 -2.40
N ALA A 29 -14.25 6.02 -1.54
CA ALA A 29 -14.65 6.31 -0.16
C ALA A 29 -15.87 7.25 -0.08
N LEU A 30 -15.94 8.27 -0.95
CA LEU A 30 -17.05 9.24 -0.98
C LEU A 30 -18.40 8.59 -1.36
N LYS A 31 -18.40 7.51 -2.16
CA LYS A 31 -19.62 6.71 -2.44
C LYS A 31 -20.28 6.12 -1.19
N TYR A 32 -19.57 6.08 -0.06
CA TYR A 32 -20.17 5.77 1.24
C TYR A 32 -21.36 6.69 1.57
N ARG A 33 -21.31 7.97 1.19
CA ARG A 33 -22.37 8.93 1.53
C ARG A 33 -23.71 8.53 0.91
N GLU A 34 -23.66 7.96 -0.29
CA GLU A 34 -24.81 7.49 -1.07
C GLU A 34 -25.28 6.10 -0.61
N HIS A 35 -24.35 5.13 -0.51
CA HIS A 35 -24.73 3.74 -0.25
C HIS A 35 -24.70 3.30 1.22
N LYS A 36 -24.12 4.11 2.12
CA LYS A 36 -23.93 3.83 3.56
C LYS A 36 -23.20 2.50 3.86
N GLN A 37 -22.45 1.97 2.90
CA GLN A 37 -21.69 0.73 3.04
C GLN A 37 -20.27 1.01 3.50
N ARG A 38 -19.96 0.69 4.77
CA ARG A 38 -18.61 0.88 5.37
C ARG A 38 -17.48 0.34 4.51
N THR A 39 -17.72 -0.77 3.81
CA THR A 39 -16.76 -1.40 2.88
C THR A 39 -16.19 -0.42 1.86
N LEU A 40 -16.98 0.55 1.36
CA LEU A 40 -16.50 1.55 0.40
C LEU A 40 -15.41 2.44 0.99
N ILE A 41 -15.53 2.82 2.27
CA ILE A 41 -14.48 3.58 2.97
C ILE A 41 -13.23 2.71 3.08
N LEU A 42 -13.36 1.45 3.51
CA LEU A 42 -12.21 0.57 3.73
C LEU A 42 -11.47 0.26 2.42
N VAL A 43 -12.19 -0.01 1.33
CA VAL A 43 -11.59 -0.22 0.00
C VAL A 43 -10.93 1.06 -0.50
N GLY A 44 -11.59 2.22 -0.33
CA GLY A 44 -11.01 3.51 -0.69
C GLY A 44 -9.71 3.79 0.04
N ILE A 45 -9.69 3.63 1.37
CA ILE A 45 -8.48 3.76 2.20
C ILE A 45 -7.40 2.78 1.73
N THR A 46 -7.76 1.50 1.56
CA THR A 46 -6.82 0.47 1.10
C THR A 46 -6.18 0.87 -0.22
N TRP A 47 -6.96 1.38 -1.18
CA TRP A 47 -6.45 1.81 -2.49
C TRP A 47 -5.45 2.97 -2.37
N ILE A 48 -5.74 3.97 -1.54
CA ILE A 48 -4.81 5.08 -1.28
C ILE A 48 -3.53 4.54 -0.66
N THR A 49 -3.63 3.74 0.39
CA THR A 49 -2.47 3.31 1.15
C THR A 49 -1.68 2.19 0.47
N MET A 50 -2.27 1.44 -0.47
CA MET A 50 -1.55 0.49 -1.33
C MET A 50 -0.57 1.19 -2.26
N SER A 51 -0.76 2.50 -2.52
CA SER A 51 0.22 3.30 -3.26
C SER A 51 1.42 3.74 -2.41
N LYS A 52 1.48 3.40 -1.11
CA LYS A 52 2.55 3.82 -0.18
C LYS A 52 3.98 3.60 -0.68
N PRO A 53 4.34 2.48 -1.35
CA PRO A 53 5.72 2.28 -1.83
C PRO A 53 6.24 3.41 -2.74
N TRP A 54 5.35 4.19 -3.35
CA TRP A 54 5.69 5.31 -4.23
C TRP A 54 5.63 6.69 -3.54
N TRP A 55 5.18 6.79 -2.29
CA TRP A 55 5.01 8.08 -1.61
C TRP A 55 6.35 8.75 -1.31
N GLY A 56 7.35 7.99 -0.86
CA GLY A 56 8.69 8.45 -0.55
C GLY A 56 9.35 9.07 -1.77
N SER A 57 9.32 8.38 -2.91
CA SER A 57 9.83 8.91 -4.18
C SER A 57 9.07 10.17 -4.61
N SER A 58 7.73 10.16 -4.51
CA SER A 58 6.89 11.31 -4.87
C SER A 58 7.19 12.55 -4.02
N VAL A 59 7.27 12.38 -2.70
CA VAL A 59 7.57 13.46 -1.75
C VAL A 59 9.01 13.93 -1.92
N SER A 60 9.96 13.00 -2.06
CA SER A 60 11.36 13.35 -2.28
C SER A 60 11.57 14.12 -3.57
N PHE A 61 10.90 13.73 -4.65
CA PHE A 61 10.92 14.45 -5.92
C PHE A 61 10.37 15.87 -5.77
N LEU A 62 9.23 16.04 -5.10
CA LEU A 62 8.69 17.37 -4.84
C LEU A 62 9.67 18.24 -4.06
N VAL A 63 10.28 17.71 -2.99
CA VAL A 63 11.28 18.45 -2.20
C VAL A 63 12.51 18.80 -3.05
N TYR A 64 13.03 17.83 -3.80
CA TYR A 64 14.18 17.98 -4.69
C TYR A 64 14.00 19.11 -5.71
N LEU A 65 12.79 19.32 -6.25
CA LEU A 65 12.50 20.42 -7.17
C LEU A 65 12.70 21.81 -6.54
N PHE A 66 12.55 21.95 -5.22
CA PHE A 66 12.66 23.25 -4.54
C PHE A 66 14.06 23.56 -4.01
N ASN A 67 14.80 22.57 -3.53
CA ASN A 67 16.07 22.76 -2.83
C ASN A 67 17.26 22.02 -3.46
N GLY A 68 17.04 21.24 -4.52
CA GLY A 68 18.06 20.41 -5.16
C GLY A 68 18.49 19.18 -4.36
N VAL A 69 17.82 18.86 -3.25
CA VAL A 69 18.12 17.74 -2.35
C VAL A 69 16.84 16.98 -2.02
N GLY A 70 16.91 15.65 -1.95
CA GLY A 70 15.78 14.82 -1.54
C GLY A 70 15.40 14.98 -0.07
N ILE A 71 14.42 14.19 0.38
CA ILE A 71 14.21 13.97 1.81
C ILE A 71 15.29 13.04 2.37
N SER A 72 15.52 13.09 3.69
CA SER A 72 16.41 12.14 4.35
C SER A 72 15.90 10.70 4.21
N ILE A 73 16.81 9.73 4.18
CA ILE A 73 16.48 8.29 4.13
C ILE A 73 15.52 7.85 5.25
N VAL A 74 15.65 8.42 6.45
CA VAL A 74 14.75 8.13 7.59
C VAL A 74 13.31 8.51 7.25
N LEU A 75 13.09 9.73 6.77
CA LEU A 75 11.77 10.19 6.33
C LEU A 75 11.24 9.37 5.16
N TYR A 76 12.12 9.02 4.21
CA TYR A 76 11.75 8.21 3.05
C TYR A 76 11.19 6.85 3.48
N ILE A 77 11.91 6.15 4.37
CA ILE A 77 11.49 4.84 4.88
C ILE A 77 10.20 4.95 5.70
N LEU A 78 10.06 5.96 6.57
CA LEU A 78 8.85 6.15 7.36
C LEU A 78 7.61 6.41 6.49
N ILE A 79 7.76 7.23 5.45
CA ILE A 79 6.65 7.53 4.52
C ILE A 79 6.22 6.25 3.80
N ASN A 80 7.17 5.48 3.29
CA ASN A 80 6.91 4.30 2.46
C ASN A 80 6.41 3.09 3.26
N PHE A 81 7.04 2.80 4.40
CA PHE A 81 6.94 1.48 5.01
C PHE A 81 6.28 1.49 6.38
N SER A 82 6.22 2.63 7.08
CA SER A 82 5.49 2.66 8.35
C SER A 82 4.03 2.34 8.15
N PHE A 83 3.49 1.46 9.00
CA PHE A 83 2.11 1.07 9.02
C PHE A 83 1.59 0.42 7.73
N ILE A 84 2.46 -0.07 6.83
CA ILE A 84 2.00 -0.74 5.60
C ILE A 84 1.24 -2.04 5.94
N SER A 85 1.63 -2.78 6.98
CA SER A 85 0.85 -3.93 7.45
C SER A 85 -0.54 -3.56 8.02
N LEU A 86 -0.75 -2.32 8.48
CA LEU A 86 -2.11 -1.88 8.86
C LEU A 86 -3.03 -1.81 7.64
N VAL A 87 -2.48 -1.58 6.45
CA VAL A 87 -3.25 -1.58 5.19
C VAL A 87 -3.82 -2.97 4.92
N ILE A 88 -3.03 -4.02 5.13
CA ILE A 88 -3.48 -5.40 4.97
C ILE A 88 -4.61 -5.72 5.97
N ILE A 89 -4.53 -5.24 7.21
CA ILE A 89 -5.60 -5.40 8.19
C ILE A 89 -6.88 -4.72 7.71
N VAL A 90 -6.81 -3.46 7.24
CA VAL A 90 -7.97 -2.73 6.68
C VAL A 90 -8.56 -3.47 5.48
N TRP A 91 -7.71 -3.98 4.59
CA TRP A 91 -8.11 -4.78 3.44
C TRP A 91 -8.84 -6.06 3.84
N LEU A 92 -8.31 -6.80 4.81
CA LEU A 92 -8.93 -8.03 5.30
C LEU A 92 -10.29 -7.77 5.97
N ILE A 93 -10.46 -6.64 6.67
CA ILE A 93 -11.76 -6.22 7.20
C ILE A 93 -12.73 -5.93 6.05
N ALA A 94 -12.29 -5.21 5.01
CA ALA A 94 -13.10 -4.94 3.83
C ALA A 94 -13.54 -6.24 3.12
N LEU A 95 -12.61 -7.18 2.97
CA LEU A 95 -12.88 -8.49 2.39
C LEU A 95 -13.86 -9.30 3.24
N ASN A 96 -13.73 -9.28 4.56
CA ASN A 96 -14.66 -9.96 5.43
C ASN A 96 -16.07 -9.35 5.37
N ASP A 97 -16.19 -8.03 5.26
CA ASP A 97 -17.51 -7.40 5.09
C ASP A 97 -18.21 -7.89 3.83
N LEU A 98 -17.45 -8.10 2.74
CA LEU A 98 -17.93 -8.57 1.44
C LEU A 98 -18.23 -10.07 1.40
N THR A 99 -17.40 -10.89 2.06
CA THR A 99 -17.42 -12.35 1.88
C THR A 99 -17.89 -13.13 3.09
N LYS A 100 -17.95 -12.52 4.28
CA LYS A 100 -18.23 -13.19 5.55
C LYS A 100 -17.30 -14.39 5.78
N ILE A 101 -16.01 -14.10 6.00
CA ILE A 101 -14.96 -15.11 6.16
C ILE A 101 -15.20 -15.90 7.46
N ARG A 102 -15.21 -17.24 7.37
CA ARG A 102 -15.28 -18.11 8.54
C ARG A 102 -13.99 -17.98 9.36
N LYS A 103 -14.09 -17.89 10.69
CA LYS A 103 -12.95 -17.70 11.61
C LYS A 103 -12.18 -16.37 11.39
N PHE A 104 -12.83 -15.33 10.85
CA PHE A 104 -12.21 -14.02 10.62
C PHE A 104 -11.45 -13.46 11.84
N LYS A 105 -11.98 -13.63 13.05
CA LYS A 105 -11.32 -13.20 14.29
C LYS A 105 -9.94 -13.84 14.50
N ALA A 106 -9.78 -15.11 14.17
CA ALA A 106 -8.47 -15.77 14.28
C ALA A 106 -7.49 -15.25 13.23
N ILE A 107 -7.96 -15.08 11.99
CA ILE A 107 -7.14 -14.55 10.89
C ILE A 107 -6.66 -13.14 11.23
N ILE A 108 -7.56 -12.23 11.63
CA ILE A 108 -7.19 -10.85 11.92
C ILE A 108 -6.23 -10.75 13.11
N SER A 109 -6.37 -11.61 14.14
CA SER A 109 -5.43 -11.65 15.26
C SER A 109 -4.02 -12.04 14.82
N ILE A 110 -3.88 -13.03 13.92
CA ILE A 110 -2.57 -13.41 13.35
C ILE A 110 -1.96 -12.22 12.60
N PHE A 111 -2.77 -11.51 11.80
CA PHE A 111 -2.31 -10.36 11.04
C PHE A 111 -1.95 -9.14 11.90
N ILE A 112 -2.63 -8.94 13.02
CA ILE A 112 -2.27 -7.91 14.01
C ILE A 112 -0.90 -8.24 14.63
N ILE A 113 -0.67 -9.49 15.02
CA ILE A 113 0.63 -9.92 15.58
C ILE A 113 1.73 -9.75 14.52
N TYR A 114 1.49 -10.20 13.29
CA TYR A 114 2.38 -9.99 12.15
C TYR A 114 2.72 -8.51 11.96
N ALA A 115 1.72 -7.62 11.93
CA ALA A 115 1.93 -6.19 11.76
C ALA A 115 2.77 -5.59 12.89
N ILE A 116 2.51 -5.96 14.15
CA ILE A 116 3.28 -5.48 15.30
C ILE A 116 4.75 -5.92 15.20
N ILE A 117 5.01 -7.19 14.83
CA ILE A 117 6.37 -7.71 14.69
C ILE A 117 7.13 -6.95 13.61
N PHE A 118 6.55 -6.82 12.41
CA PHE A 118 7.23 -6.13 11.30
C PHE A 118 7.41 -4.63 11.56
N GLU A 119 6.42 -3.95 12.13
CA GLU A 119 6.57 -2.54 12.49
C GLU A 119 7.67 -2.35 13.54
N ALA A 120 7.74 -3.21 14.55
CA ALA A 120 8.79 -3.17 15.56
C ALA A 120 10.18 -3.42 14.96
N LEU A 121 10.31 -4.35 14.01
CA LEU A 121 11.57 -4.62 13.31
C LEU A 121 11.99 -3.45 12.42
N ILE A 122 11.06 -2.85 11.67
CA ILE A 122 11.35 -1.67 10.85
C ILE A 122 11.83 -0.52 11.74
N LEU A 123 11.11 -0.22 12.83
CA LEU A 123 11.52 0.84 13.77
C LEU A 123 12.86 0.52 14.43
N TYR A 124 13.11 -0.73 14.82
CA TYR A 124 14.40 -1.16 15.36
C TYR A 124 15.55 -0.89 14.37
N PHE A 125 15.44 -1.40 13.14
CA PHE A 125 16.49 -1.20 12.13
C PHE A 125 16.63 0.28 11.72
N LEU A 126 15.53 1.05 11.70
CA LEU A 126 15.58 2.48 11.39
C LEU A 126 16.51 3.26 12.33
N PHE A 127 16.57 2.90 13.61
CA PHE A 127 17.39 3.58 14.61
C PHE A 127 18.73 2.89 14.90
N MET A 128 18.85 1.58 14.63
CA MET A 128 20.05 0.80 14.97
C MET A 128 20.97 0.57 13.77
N ASP A 129 20.42 0.25 12.60
CA ASP A 129 21.19 0.01 11.38
C ASP A 129 20.28 0.15 10.15
N ILE A 130 20.25 1.36 9.60
CA ILE A 130 19.38 1.71 8.47
C ILE A 130 19.79 1.00 7.17
N SER A 131 21.04 0.53 7.06
CA SER A 131 21.54 -0.17 5.87
C SER A 131 20.80 -1.49 5.61
N VAL A 132 20.27 -2.12 6.67
CA VAL A 132 19.41 -3.31 6.58
C VAL A 132 18.10 -3.01 5.84
N LEU A 133 17.61 -1.77 5.95
CA LEU A 133 16.38 -1.32 5.30
C LEU A 133 16.65 -0.80 3.89
N GLY A 134 17.76 -0.10 3.67
CA GLY A 134 18.18 0.36 2.35
C GLY A 134 19.03 1.62 2.40
N GLU A 135 19.46 2.05 1.21
CA GLU A 135 20.35 3.19 1.03
C GLU A 135 19.81 4.12 -0.08
N LEU A 136 20.07 5.42 0.02
CA LEU A 136 19.75 6.37 -1.05
C LEU A 136 20.73 6.17 -2.21
N THR A 137 20.22 5.87 -3.39
CA THR A 137 21.02 5.81 -4.62
C THR A 137 21.10 7.18 -5.30
N ASP A 138 20.03 7.95 -5.18
CA ASP A 138 19.93 9.33 -5.66
C ASP A 138 18.92 10.10 -4.79
N PRO A 139 18.72 11.41 -5.02
CA PRO A 139 17.79 12.21 -4.21
C PRO A 139 16.34 11.73 -4.20
N VAL A 140 15.90 10.84 -5.09
CA VAL A 140 14.50 10.45 -5.28
C VAL A 140 14.28 8.93 -5.16
N ASN A 141 15.34 8.12 -5.24
CA ASN A 141 15.27 6.67 -5.20
C ASN A 141 16.10 6.08 -4.05
N ILE A 142 15.66 4.90 -3.60
CA ILE A 142 16.38 4.08 -2.63
C ILE A 142 16.59 2.68 -3.22
N ASP A 143 17.76 2.09 -2.93
CA ASP A 143 17.96 0.66 -3.06
C ASP A 143 17.46 -0.01 -1.78
N LEU A 144 16.43 -0.85 -1.93
CA LEU A 144 15.82 -1.56 -0.81
C LEU A 144 16.71 -2.70 -0.34
N GLY A 145 16.92 -2.76 0.97
CA GLY A 145 17.54 -3.91 1.62
C GLY A 145 16.67 -5.15 1.47
N ILE A 146 17.32 -6.32 1.48
CA ILE A 146 16.65 -7.62 1.29
C ILE A 146 15.51 -7.85 2.31
N PHE A 147 15.64 -7.29 3.52
CA PHE A 147 14.61 -7.35 4.55
C PHE A 147 13.31 -6.67 4.10
N LEU A 148 13.38 -5.42 3.62
CA LEU A 148 12.19 -4.71 3.13
C LEU A 148 11.62 -5.34 1.86
N ILE A 149 12.48 -5.83 0.96
CA ILE A 149 12.01 -6.56 -0.24
C ILE A 149 11.19 -7.78 0.16
N ALA A 150 11.71 -8.61 1.07
CA ALA A 150 11.00 -9.80 1.55
C ALA A 150 9.67 -9.44 2.21
N TYR A 151 9.67 -8.41 3.06
CA TYR A 151 8.47 -7.90 3.72
C TYR A 151 7.40 -7.44 2.72
N LEU A 152 7.76 -6.63 1.73
CA LEU A 152 6.85 -6.15 0.69
C LEU A 152 6.28 -7.29 -0.15
N LEU A 153 7.11 -8.29 -0.49
CA LEU A 153 6.65 -9.46 -1.22
C LEU A 153 5.62 -10.26 -0.41
N ILE A 154 5.84 -10.45 0.89
CA ILE A 154 4.88 -11.12 1.77
C ILE A 154 3.54 -10.36 1.79
N ASP A 155 3.56 -9.05 2.00
CA ASP A 155 2.35 -8.22 2.01
C ASP A 155 1.63 -8.26 0.64
N LEU A 156 2.39 -8.21 -0.46
CA LEU A 156 1.86 -8.32 -1.82
C LEU A 156 1.21 -9.69 -2.06
N PHE A 157 1.86 -10.79 -1.65
CA PHE A 157 1.30 -12.14 -1.79
C PHE A 157 0.00 -12.27 -1.00
N ILE A 158 -0.05 -11.76 0.23
CA ILE A 158 -1.27 -11.78 1.05
C ILE A 158 -2.38 -10.99 0.37
N PHE A 159 -2.08 -9.80 -0.14
CA PHE A 159 -3.04 -8.97 -0.85
C PHE A 159 -3.58 -9.68 -2.09
N ILE A 160 -2.71 -10.25 -2.93
CA ILE A 160 -3.09 -10.96 -4.15
C ILE A 160 -3.91 -12.22 -3.84
N ILE A 161 -3.44 -13.09 -2.94
CA ILE A 161 -4.13 -14.35 -2.60
C ILE A 161 -5.52 -14.06 -2.04
N SER A 162 -5.64 -13.08 -1.15
CA SER A 162 -6.92 -12.70 -0.55
C SER A 162 -7.86 -12.01 -1.57
N GLY A 163 -7.30 -11.21 -2.49
CA GLY A 163 -8.02 -10.63 -3.62
C GLY A 163 -8.58 -11.68 -4.57
N PHE A 164 -7.78 -12.68 -4.96
CA PHE A 164 -8.24 -13.80 -5.78
C PHE A 164 -9.31 -14.63 -5.07
N HIS A 165 -9.12 -14.92 -3.78
CA HIS A 165 -10.14 -15.61 -2.99
C HIS A 165 -11.50 -14.88 -3.04
N PHE A 166 -11.47 -13.55 -2.90
CA PHE A 166 -12.67 -12.72 -3.04
C PHE A 166 -13.26 -12.76 -4.44
N ALA A 167 -12.42 -12.64 -5.47
CA ALA A 167 -12.85 -12.65 -6.86
C ALA A 167 -13.56 -13.97 -7.21
N PHE A 168 -12.97 -15.12 -6.86
CA PHE A 168 -13.56 -16.43 -7.08
C PHE A 168 -14.88 -16.64 -6.32
N LYS A 169 -14.96 -16.16 -5.07
CA LYS A 169 -16.21 -16.23 -4.31
C LYS A 169 -17.30 -15.34 -4.90
N SER A 170 -16.93 -14.17 -5.41
CA SER A 170 -17.84 -13.24 -6.06
C SER A 170 -18.39 -13.81 -7.38
N LEU A 171 -17.58 -14.51 -8.16
CA LEU A 171 -18.01 -15.19 -9.39
C LEU A 171 -19.08 -16.27 -9.17
N LYS A 172 -19.10 -16.89 -7.98
CA LYS A 172 -20.09 -17.89 -7.57
C LYS A 172 -21.35 -17.28 -6.96
N SER A 173 -21.45 -15.95 -6.87
CA SER A 173 -22.63 -15.29 -6.31
C SER A 173 -23.83 -15.39 -7.25
N GLU A 174 -25.01 -15.64 -6.69
CA GLU A 174 -26.30 -15.59 -7.40
C GLU A 174 -26.66 -14.16 -7.83
N LYS A 175 -26.15 -13.15 -7.13
CA LYS A 175 -26.43 -11.74 -7.44
C LYS A 175 -25.57 -11.28 -8.63
N PRO A 176 -26.18 -10.86 -9.76
CA PRO A 176 -25.45 -10.47 -10.96
C PRO A 176 -24.41 -9.37 -10.73
N GLU A 177 -24.74 -8.39 -9.87
CA GLU A 177 -23.83 -7.29 -9.52
C GLU A 177 -22.55 -7.76 -8.82
N ILE A 178 -22.66 -8.72 -7.90
CA ILE A 178 -21.51 -9.28 -7.19
C ILE A 178 -20.69 -10.13 -8.15
N LYS A 179 -21.36 -10.89 -9.02
CA LYS A 179 -20.71 -11.69 -10.06
C LYS A 179 -19.92 -10.83 -11.04
N LEU A 180 -20.44 -9.67 -11.43
CA LEU A 180 -19.74 -8.71 -12.29
C LEU A 180 -18.48 -8.16 -11.62
N LYS A 181 -18.57 -7.78 -10.33
CA LYS A 181 -17.39 -7.36 -9.55
C LYS A 181 -16.30 -8.44 -9.50
N GLY A 182 -16.71 -9.71 -9.36
CA GLY A 182 -15.80 -10.85 -9.44
C GLY A 182 -15.09 -10.97 -10.79
N LYS A 183 -15.79 -10.75 -11.91
CA LYS A 183 -15.19 -10.77 -13.26
C LYS A 183 -14.14 -9.68 -13.45
N PHE A 184 -14.44 -8.46 -13.01
CA PHE A 184 -13.51 -7.33 -13.10
C PHE A 184 -12.22 -7.51 -12.28
N LEU A 185 -12.23 -8.38 -11.27
CA LEU A 185 -11.04 -8.64 -10.44
C LEU A 185 -10.18 -9.80 -10.95
N VAL A 186 -10.69 -10.62 -11.86
CA VAL A 186 -9.95 -11.75 -12.47
C VAL A 186 -9.37 -11.37 -13.83
N LEU A 187 -10.02 -10.45 -14.55
CA LEU A 187 -9.53 -9.86 -15.80
C LEU A 187 -8.39 -8.88 -15.53
#